data_AF-A0A7Y1MMQ5-F1
#
_entry.id   AF-A0A7Y1MMQ5-F1
#
_cell.length_a   1.000
_cell.length_b   1.000
_cell.length_c   1.000
_cell.angle_alpha   90.00
_cell.angle_beta   90.00
_cell.angle_gamma   90.00
#
_symmetry.space_group_name_H-M   'P 1'
#
loop_
_entity.id
_entity.type
_entity.pdbx_description
1 polymer ?
#
loop_
_entity_poly.entity_id
_entity_poly.type
_entity_poly.pdbx_seq_one_letter_code
_entity_poly.pdbx_strand_id
1 'polypeptide(L)' 'MKIEQIAECFFKYANEQGNPYDKFPLGTEVDEFGAPYIEISGSGKLAIVAKDRGEECLRKETTSPEVLAKWVYEVFNKD' A
#
# COMPACT_ATOMS: atom_id res chain seq x y z
N MET A 1 11.50 6.77 6.07
CA MET A 1 11.03 5.43 5.67
C MET A 1 10.89 5.43 4.16
N LYS A 2 11.17 4.31 3.49
CA LYS A 2 11.28 4.23 2.04
C LYS A 2 10.29 3.20 1.47
N ILE A 3 9.83 3.39 0.24
CA ILE A 3 8.86 2.48 -0.41
C ILE A 3 9.42 1.06 -0.54
N GLU A 4 10.74 0.96 -0.70
CA GLU A 4 11.48 -0.29 -0.77
C GLU A 4 11.25 -1.18 0.46
N GLN A 5 11.21 -0.61 1.66
CA GLN A 5 10.97 -1.37 2.90
C GLN A 5 9.55 -1.95 2.96
N ILE A 6 8.57 -1.21 2.42
CA ILE A 6 7.17 -1.67 2.35
C ILE A 6 7.07 -2.80 1.32
N ALA A 7 7.75 -2.66 0.19
CA ALA A 7 7.81 -3.68 -0.85
C ALA A 7 8.44 -4.98 -0.33
N GLU A 8 9.54 -4.92 0.43
CA GLU A 8 10.16 -6.08 1.08
C GLU A 8 9.18 -6.81 2.01
N CYS A 9 8.48 -6.07 2.88
CA CYS A 9 7.44 -6.63 3.74
C CYS A 9 6.31 -7.28 2.94
N PHE A 10 5.91 -6.67 1.82
CA PHE A 10 4.86 -7.20 0.96
C PHE A 10 5.27 -8.50 0.29
N PHE A 11 6.44 -8.57 -0.34
CA PHE A 11 6.90 -9.79 -1.00
C PHE A 11 7.06 -10.94 -0.01
N LYS A 12 7.58 -10.65 1.20
CA LYS A 12 7.63 -11.64 2.27
C LYS A 12 6.24 -12.16 2.62
N TYR A 13 5.28 -11.27 2.87
CA TYR A 13 3.92 -11.64 3.24
C TYR A 13 3.22 -12.42 2.11
N ALA A 14 3.33 -11.96 0.87
CA ALA A 14 2.74 -12.60 -0.31
C ALA A 14 3.28 -14.03 -0.52
N ASN A 15 4.60 -14.23 -0.35
CA ASN A 15 5.22 -15.56 -0.35
C ASN A 15 4.67 -16.45 0.78
N GLU A 16 4.51 -15.90 1.99
CA GLU A 16 3.92 -16.64 3.13
C GLU A 16 2.46 -17.04 2.88
N GLN A 17 1.71 -16.28 2.09
CA GLN A 17 0.34 -16.64 1.65
C GLN A 17 0.32 -17.64 0.49
N GLY A 18 1.48 -18.03 -0.07
CA GLY A 18 1.55 -18.92 -1.23
C GLY A 18 1.15 -18.25 -2.55
N ASN A 19 1.12 -16.92 -2.60
CA ASN A 19 0.79 -16.14 -3.79
C ASN A 19 1.92 -15.13 -4.09
N PRO A 20 3.04 -15.57 -4.68
CA PRO A 20 4.19 -14.71 -4.94
C PRO A 20 3.87 -13.64 -5.99
N TYR A 21 4.45 -12.46 -5.81
CA TYR A 21 4.34 -11.34 -6.75
C TYR A 21 5.70 -11.03 -7.39
N ASP A 22 5.71 -10.79 -8.71
CA ASP A 22 6.91 -10.34 -9.42
C ASP A 22 7.21 -8.86 -9.22
N LYS A 23 6.18 -8.06 -8.90
CA LYS A 23 6.29 -6.62 -8.70
C LYS A 23 5.36 -6.13 -7.60
N PHE A 24 5.78 -5.06 -6.93
CA PHE A 24 4.94 -4.38 -5.95
C PHE A 24 3.82 -3.63 -6.68
N PRO A 25 2.54 -3.80 -6.29
CA PRO A 25 1.40 -3.33 -7.10
C PRO A 25 1.07 -1.84 -6.91
N LEU A 26 1.67 -1.16 -5.93
CA LEU A 26 1.38 0.24 -5.62
C LEU A 26 2.59 1.15 -5.79
N GLY A 27 2.31 2.36 -6.27
CA GLY A 27 3.25 3.48 -6.27
C GLY A 27 2.89 4.52 -5.20
N THR A 28 3.63 5.63 -5.23
CA THR A 28 3.37 6.84 -4.42
C THR A 28 2.77 7.98 -5.23
N GLU A 29 2.50 7.75 -6.52
CA GLU A 29 1.85 8.74 -7.38
C GLU A 29 0.38 8.84 -7.02
N VAL A 30 -0.12 10.07 -6.90
CA VAL A 30 -1.53 10.33 -6.57
C VAL A 30 -2.38 10.02 -7.79
N ASP A 31 -3.40 9.20 -7.58
CA ASP A 31 -4.45 8.92 -8.57
C ASP A 31 -5.76 9.58 -8.12
N GLU A 32 -6.36 10.39 -8.99
CA GLU A 32 -7.62 11.11 -8.73
C GLU A 32 -8.88 10.36 -9.19
N PHE A 33 -8.74 9.16 -9.73
CA PHE A 33 -9.81 8.36 -10.34
C PHE A 33 -10.10 7.05 -9.57
N GLY A 34 -9.75 7.02 -8.30
CA GLY A 34 -10.11 5.96 -7.35
C GLY A 34 -9.06 4.87 -7.20
N ALA A 35 -7.94 4.91 -7.92
CA ALA A 35 -6.90 3.92 -7.71
C ALA A 35 -6.18 4.16 -6.37
N PRO A 36 -5.92 3.10 -5.58
CA PRO A 36 -5.16 3.23 -4.35
C PRO A 36 -3.70 3.57 -4.63
N TYR A 37 -3.09 4.37 -3.76
CA TYR A 37 -1.67 4.71 -3.76
C TYR A 37 -1.14 4.81 -2.33
N ILE A 38 0.20 4.86 -2.18
CA ILE A 38 0.85 4.95 -0.87
C ILE A 38 1.27 6.38 -0.58
N GLU A 39 0.95 6.88 0.63
CA GLU A 39 1.51 8.10 1.17
C GLU A 39 2.55 7.76 2.26
N ILE A 40 3.73 8.38 2.17
CA ILE A 40 4.81 8.26 3.16
C ILE A 40 5.10 9.65 3.69
N SER A 41 4.80 9.88 4.97
CA SER A 41 5.12 11.14 5.64
C SER A 41 6.59 11.18 6.09
N GLY A 42 7.20 12.36 6.08
CA GLY A 42 8.51 12.59 6.67
C GLY A 42 8.58 12.24 8.18
N SER A 43 7.43 12.21 8.86
CA SER A 43 7.30 11.79 10.27
C SER A 43 7.30 10.27 10.49
N GLY A 44 7.34 9.47 9.41
CA GLY A 44 7.30 8.00 9.50
C GLY A 44 5.88 7.40 9.49
N LYS A 45 4.84 8.21 9.33
CA LYS A 45 3.49 7.72 9.03
C LYS A 45 3.40 7.18 7.60
N LEU A 46 2.65 6.09 7.45
CA LEU A 46 2.39 5.38 6.21
C LEU A 46 0.89 5.28 5.99
N ALA A 47 0.41 5.42 4.76
CA ALA A 47 -1.01 5.27 4.47
C ALA A 47 -1.26 4.61 3.11
N ILE A 48 -2.36 3.85 3.01
CA ILE A 48 -3.01 3.58 1.72
C ILE A 48 -4.12 4.59 1.57
N VAL A 49 -4.12 5.31 0.45
CA VAL A 49 -5.09 6.36 0.13
C VAL A 49 -5.70 6.07 -1.23
N ALA A 50 -6.97 6.38 -1.42
CA ALA A 50 -7.60 6.46 -2.72
C ALA A 50 -8.46 7.73 -2.78
N LYS A 51 -8.45 8.39 -3.93
CA LYS A 51 -9.23 9.61 -4.17
C LYS A 51 -10.11 9.43 -5.39
N ASP A 52 -11.36 9.84 -5.31
CA ASP A 52 -12.29 9.90 -6.45
C ASP A 52 -12.65 11.37 -6.71
N ARG A 53 -12.25 11.89 -7.87
CA ARG A 53 -12.42 13.29 -8.29
C ARG A 53 -11.84 14.29 -7.27
N GLY A 54 -10.69 13.95 -6.71
CA GLY A 54 -9.98 14.75 -5.72
C GLY A 54 -10.45 14.56 -4.27
N GLU A 55 -11.58 13.88 -4.05
CA GLU A 55 -12.12 13.61 -2.71
C GLU A 55 -11.59 12.26 -2.18
N GLU A 56 -11.06 12.26 -0.96
CA GLU A 56 -10.54 11.03 -0.34
C GLU A 56 -11.68 10.05 -0.01
N CYS A 57 -11.72 8.92 -0.71
CA CYS A 57 -12.71 7.87 -0.52
C CYS A 57 -12.16 6.68 0.30
N LEU A 58 -10.84 6.59 0.44
CA LEU A 58 -10.15 5.62 1.30
C LEU A 58 -8.95 6.28 1.95
N ARG A 59 -8.81 6.12 3.28
CA ARG A 59 -7.54 6.32 3.99
C ARG A 59 -7.41 5.29 5.11
N LYS A 60 -6.30 4.54 5.11
CA LYS A 60 -5.88 3.71 6.25
C LYS A 60 -4.43 4.04 6.57
N GLU A 61 -4.19 4.55 7.78
CA GLU A 61 -2.87 4.96 8.23
C GLU A 61 -2.27 3.98 9.25
N THR A 62 -0.94 3.86 9.24
CA THR A 62 -0.15 3.08 10.19
C THR A 62 1.25 3.69 10.31
N THR A 63 2.01 3.26 11.30
CA THR A 63 3.46 3.53 11.40
C THR A 63 4.30 2.27 11.13
N SER A 64 3.63 1.13 10.87
CA SER A 64 4.28 -0.16 10.62
C SER A 64 4.26 -0.50 9.12
N PRO A 65 5.43 -0.69 8.48
CA PRO A 65 5.53 -1.18 7.09
C PRO A 65 4.84 -2.53 6.89
N GLU A 66 4.92 -3.42 7.88
CA GLU A 66 4.33 -4.76 7.81
C GLU A 66 2.81 -4.70 7.77
N VAL A 67 2.21 -3.82 8.57
CA VAL A 67 0.77 -3.60 8.57
C VAL A 67 0.31 -3.01 7.23
N LEU A 68 1.05 -2.03 6.71
CA LEU A 68 0.76 -1.43 5.41
C LEU A 68 0.82 -2.49 4.30
N ALA A 69 1.90 -3.28 4.27
CA ALA A 69 2.12 -4.34 3.29
C ALA A 69 0.99 -5.37 3.27
N LYS A 70 0.50 -5.79 4.44
CA LYS A 70 -0.66 -6.68 4.56
C LYS A 70 -1.91 -6.07 3.94
N TRP A 71 -2.21 -4.80 4.23
CA TRP A 71 -3.36 -4.13 3.62
C TRP A 71 -3.22 -4.00 2.10
N VAL A 72 -2.01 -3.76 1.58
CA VAL A 72 -1.78 -3.77 0.13
C VAL A 72 -2.15 -5.14 -0.43
N TYR A 73 -1.65 -6.22 0.16
CA TYR A 73 -2.01 -7.57 -0.28
C TYR A 73 -3.53 -7.81 -0.25
N GLU A 74 -4.20 -7.46 0.85
CA GLU A 74 -5.65 -7.60 0.97
C GLU A 74 -6.44 -6.80 -0.08
N VAL A 75 -5.99 -5.60 -0.45
CA VAL A 75 -6.67 -4.78 -1.47
C VAL A 75 -6.63 -5.43 -2.85
N PHE A 76 -5.52 -6.10 -3.20
CA PHE A 76 -5.33 -6.73 -4.51
C PHE A 76 -5.75 -8.20 -4.56
N ASN A 77 -6.12 -8.80 -3.43
CA ASN A 77 -6.54 -10.20 -3.33
C ASN A 77 -7.91 -10.36 -2.65
N LYS A 78 -8.67 -9.29 -2.51
CA LYS A 78 -10.09 -9.38 -2.14
C LYS A 78 -10.88 -9.73 -3.39
N ASP A 79 -11.51 -10.92 -3.35
CA ASP A 79 -12.60 -11.33 -4.24
C ASP A 79 -13.75 -10.31 -4.29
#